data_AF-A0A316WEY4-F1
#
_entry.id   AF-A0A316WEY4-F1
#
_cell.length_a   1.000
_cell.length_b   1.000
_cell.length_c   1.000
_cell.angle_alpha   90.00
_cell.angle_beta   90.00
_cell.angle_gamma   90.00
#
_symmetry.space_group_name_H-M   'P 1'
#
loop_
_entity.id
_entity.type
_entity.pdbx_description
1 polymer ?
#
loop_
_entity_poly.entity_id
_entity_poly.type
_entity_poly.pdbx_seq_one_letter_code
_entity_poly.pdbx_strand_id
1 'polypeptide(L)'
;MKNNNLRGYETFQVLKNVSNPVMFLGLPMKLALFFLGAIMISAFMAMILKSFDVSIIVAIGVPSAFAFISISVIRLFYKKFGIKGFTMTTRNKNLPNEIRADKSVQQILKRK
;
A
#
# COMPACT_ATOMS: atom_id res chain seq x y z
N MET A 1 -5.42 -16.37 19.94
CA MET A 1 -4.13 -16.32 20.65
C MET A 1 -4.40 -15.79 22.05
N LYS A 2 -3.98 -16.54 23.08
CA LYS A 2 -4.28 -16.26 24.49
C LYS A 2 -3.45 -15.04 24.93
N ASN A 3 -4.09 -13.90 25.21
CA ASN A 3 -3.41 -12.71 25.72
C ASN A 3 -2.82 -13.04 27.10
N ASN A 4 -1.49 -13.14 27.18
CA ASN A 4 -0.79 -13.19 28.45
C ASN A 4 -0.75 -11.77 29.04
N ASN A 5 -1.91 -11.30 29.50
CA ASN A 5 -1.99 -10.04 30.24
C ASN A 5 -1.18 -10.20 31.53
N LEU A 6 -0.17 -9.35 31.69
CA LEU A 6 0.45 -9.14 33.00
C LEU A 6 -0.65 -8.60 33.91
N ARG A 7 -1.16 -9.44 34.83
CA ARG A 7 -1.96 -9.02 36.00
C ARG A 7 -3.25 -8.23 35.71
N GLY A 8 -3.94 -8.53 34.60
CA GLY A 8 -5.23 -7.90 34.31
C GLY A 8 -5.16 -6.41 33.95
N TYR A 9 -3.96 -5.86 33.72
CA TYR A 9 -3.83 -4.50 33.19
C TYR A 9 -4.41 -4.40 31.78
N GLU A 10 -5.12 -3.31 31.51
CA GLU A 10 -5.62 -3.01 30.18
C GLU A 10 -4.45 -2.82 29.21
N THR A 11 -4.43 -3.61 28.15
CA THR A 11 -3.46 -3.49 27.07
C THR A 11 -3.93 -2.41 26.11
N PHE A 12 -3.35 -1.21 26.23
CA PHE A 12 -3.65 -0.12 25.31
C PHE A 12 -2.94 -0.36 23.98
N GLN A 13 -3.71 -0.42 22.89
CA GLN A 13 -3.12 -0.39 21.56
C GLN A 13 -2.39 0.95 21.39
N VAL A 14 -1.12 0.89 21.00
CA VAL A 14 -0.35 2.09 20.67
C VAL A 14 -1.12 2.86 19.60
N LEU A 15 -1.58 4.07 19.93
CA LEU A 15 -2.17 5.01 19.00
C LEU A 15 -1.09 5.42 18.00
N LYS A 16 -1.10 4.78 16.83
CA LYS A 16 -0.13 5.03 15.77
C LYS A 16 -0.61 6.23 14.97
N ASN A 17 0.17 7.31 14.95
CA ASN A 17 -0.13 8.51 14.18
C ASN A 17 -0.34 8.13 12.70
N VAL A 18 -1.58 8.25 12.23
CA VAL A 18 -1.95 7.91 10.85
C VAL A 18 -1.80 9.20 10.06
N SER A 19 -0.71 9.36 9.31
CA SER A 19 -0.61 10.45 8.34
C SER A 19 -1.78 10.31 7.36
N ASN A 20 -2.70 11.28 7.34
CA ASN A 20 -3.76 11.32 6.34
C ASN A 20 -3.10 11.60 4.98
N PRO A 21 -3.10 10.65 4.04
CA PRO A 21 -2.50 10.90 2.74
C PRO A 21 -3.32 11.95 1.99
N VAL A 22 -2.63 12.84 1.27
CA VAL A 22 -3.29 13.74 0.31
C VAL A 22 -3.99 12.87 -0.74
N MET A 23 -5.30 13.05 -0.88
CA MET A 23 -6.11 12.33 -1.85
C MET A 23 -6.36 13.20 -3.08
N PHE A 24 -6.31 12.60 -4.27
CA PHE A 24 -6.63 13.23 -5.55
C PHE A 24 -7.54 12.28 -6.34
N LEU A 25 -8.73 12.75 -6.73
CA LEU A 25 -9.77 11.93 -7.40
C LEU A 25 -10.07 10.61 -6.66
N GLY A 26 -10.10 10.63 -5.32
CA GLY A 26 -10.39 9.45 -4.49
C GLY A 26 -9.25 8.43 -4.38
N LEU A 27 -8.07 8.74 -4.93
CA LEU A 27 -6.84 7.93 -4.82
C LEU A 27 -5.79 8.67 -4.00
N PRO A 28 -4.97 7.99 -3.19
CA PRO A 28 -3.80 8.60 -2.58
C PRO A 28 -2.89 9.18 -3.66
N MET A 29 -2.30 10.35 -3.43
CA MET A 29 -1.52 11.11 -4.42
C MET A 29 -0.49 10.25 -5.18
N LYS A 30 0.19 9.34 -4.46
CA LYS A 30 1.14 8.40 -5.07
C LYS A 30 0.49 7.50 -6.12
N LEU A 31 -0.69 6.94 -5.83
CA LEU A 31 -1.42 6.10 -6.78
C LEU A 31 -1.94 6.90 -7.98
N ALA A 32 -2.38 8.15 -7.75
CA ALA A 32 -2.80 9.03 -8.83
C ALA A 32 -1.66 9.32 -9.81
N LEU A 33 -0.44 9.53 -9.31
CA LEU A 33 0.75 9.69 -10.15
C LEU A 33 1.07 8.43 -10.96
N PHE A 34 0.95 7.24 -10.37
CA PHE A 34 1.12 5.98 -11.10
C PHE A 34 0.05 5.79 -12.20
N PHE A 35 -1.19 6.19 -11.92
CA PHE A 35 -2.28 6.14 -12.90
C PHE A 35 -1.99 7.07 -14.09
N LEU A 36 -1.57 8.30 -13.82
CA LEU A 36 -1.20 9.27 -14.85
C LEU A 36 0.02 8.78 -15.67
N GLY A 37 1.03 8.23 -14.98
CA GLY A 37 2.20 7.64 -15.62
C GLY A 37 1.86 6.47 -16.54
N ALA A 38 0.94 5.60 -16.14
CA ALA A 38 0.50 4.47 -16.97
C ALA A 38 -0.19 4.92 -18.26
N ILE A 39 -1.01 5.98 -18.20
CA ILE A 39 -1.64 6.58 -19.39
C ILE A 39 -0.58 7.19 -20.31
N MET A 40 0.38 7.93 -19.76
CA MET A 40 1.46 8.53 -20.55
C MET A 40 2.31 7.46 -21.24
N ILE A 41 2.69 6.40 -20.52
CA ILE A 41 3.46 5.28 -21.09
C ILE A 41 2.68 4.60 -22.20
N SER A 42 1.38 4.35 -22.01
CA SER A 42 0.52 3.77 -23.05
C SER A 42 0.48 4.66 -24.31
N ALA A 43 0.35 5.97 -24.16
CA ALA A 43 0.37 6.91 -25.29
C ALA A 43 1.72 6.88 -26.04
N PHE A 44 2.84 6.90 -25.33
CA PHE A 44 4.17 6.77 -25.95
C PHE A 44 4.34 5.44 -26.67
N MET A 45 3.84 4.35 -26.08
CA MET A 45 3.89 3.02 -26.68
C MET A 45 3.12 2.98 -28.00
N ALA A 46 1.93 3.61 -28.06
CA ALA A 46 1.17 3.74 -29.30
C ALA A 46 1.93 4.52 -30.39
N MET A 47 2.58 5.64 -30.01
CA MET A 47 3.39 6.43 -30.96
C MET A 47 4.59 5.64 -31.48
N ILE A 48 5.28 4.90 -30.60
CA ILE A 48 6.43 4.06 -30.98
C ILE A 48 5.99 2.94 -31.92
N LEU A 49 4.94 2.19 -31.58
CA LEU A 49 4.44 1.11 -32.43
C LEU A 49 4.02 1.63 -33.81
N LYS A 50 3.45 2.83 -33.87
CA LYS A 50 3.08 3.44 -35.16
C LYS A 50 4.31 3.82 -35.99
N SER A 51 5.41 4.22 -35.35
CA SER A 51 6.68 4.53 -36.04
C SER A 51 7.36 3.31 -36.65
N PHE A 52 7.07 2.09 -36.16
CA PHE A 52 7.56 0.83 -36.72
C PHE A 52 6.63 0.24 -37.79
N ASP A 53 5.64 1.00 -38.23
CA ASP A 53 4.63 0.62 -39.23
C ASP A 53 3.89 -0.70 -38.89
N VAL A 54 3.75 -0.96 -37.59
CA VAL A 54 3.01 -2.11 -37.06
C VAL A 54 1.53 -1.96 -37.40
N SER A 55 0.86 -3.09 -37.65
CA SER A 55 -0.57 -3.11 -37.98
C SER A 55 -1.39 -2.32 -36.96
N ILE A 56 -2.41 -1.60 -37.45
CA ILE A 56 -3.27 -0.73 -36.62
C ILE A 56 -3.91 -1.48 -35.45
N ILE A 57 -4.24 -2.76 -35.67
CA ILE A 57 -4.83 -3.64 -34.65
C ILE A 57 -3.86 -3.81 -33.48
N VAL A 58 -2.58 -4.04 -33.76
CA VAL A 58 -1.55 -4.23 -32.73
C VAL A 58 -1.13 -2.89 -32.13
N ALA A 59 -0.99 -1.85 -32.96
CA ALA A 59 -0.62 -0.50 -32.52
C ALA A 59 -1.63 0.13 -31.53
N ILE A 60 -2.90 -0.26 -31.59
CA ILE A 60 -3.94 0.16 -30.64
C ILE A 60 -4.18 -0.90 -29.56
N GLY A 61 -4.22 -2.18 -29.94
CA GLY A 61 -4.56 -3.28 -29.04
C GLY A 61 -3.55 -3.45 -27.91
N VAL A 62 -2.25 -3.31 -28.20
CA VAL A 62 -1.19 -3.52 -27.22
C VAL A 62 -1.15 -2.39 -26.17
N PRO A 63 -1.15 -1.09 -26.55
CA PRO A 63 -1.23 0.00 -25.58
C PRO A 63 -2.52 0.03 -24.77
N SER A 64 -3.67 -0.31 -25.38
CA SER A 64 -4.95 -0.36 -24.67
C SER A 64 -5.00 -1.49 -23.64
N ALA A 65 -4.51 -2.69 -24.00
CA ALA A 65 -4.39 -3.79 -23.05
C ALA A 65 -3.46 -3.42 -21.87
N PHE A 66 -2.32 -2.78 -22.15
CA PHE A 66 -1.41 -2.31 -21.11
C PHE A 66 -2.07 -1.28 -20.16
N ALA A 67 -2.80 -0.31 -20.71
CA ALA A 67 -3.56 0.65 -19.92
C ALA A 67 -4.61 -0.05 -19.03
N PHE A 68 -5.33 -1.03 -19.58
CA PHE A 68 -6.36 -1.75 -18.84
C PHE A 68 -5.78 -2.57 -17.67
N ILE A 69 -4.66 -3.27 -17.92
CA ILE A 69 -3.96 -4.07 -16.90
C ILE A 69 -3.42 -3.17 -15.79
N SER A 70 -2.72 -2.08 -16.15
CA SER A 70 -2.14 -1.16 -15.17
C SER A 70 -3.20 -0.52 -14.28
N ILE A 71 -4.32 -0.08 -14.85
CA ILE A 71 -5.47 0.46 -14.08
C ILE A 71 -6.04 -0.61 -13.14
N SER A 72 -6.19 -1.84 -13.62
CA SER A 72 -6.71 -2.96 -12.82
C SER A 72 -5.81 -3.27 -11.62
N VAL A 73 -4.49 -3.28 -11.84
CA VAL A 73 -3.49 -3.50 -10.79
C VAL A 73 -3.53 -2.37 -9.75
N ILE A 74 -3.61 -1.11 -10.18
CA ILE A 74 -3.70 0.05 -9.27
C ILE A 74 -4.97 -0.05 -8.41
N ARG A 75 -6.12 -0.41 -9.00
CA ARG A 75 -7.38 -0.61 -8.26
C ARG A 75 -7.29 -1.76 -7.27
N LEU A 76 -6.72 -2.91 -7.67
CA LEU A 76 -6.51 -4.06 -6.78
C LEU A 76 -5.58 -3.70 -5.62
N PHE A 77 -4.49 -2.97 -5.91
CA PHE A 77 -3.56 -2.49 -4.90
C PHE A 77 -4.26 -1.55 -3.91
N TYR A 78 -5.06 -0.61 -4.41
CA TYR A 78 -5.85 0.29 -3.56
C TYR A 78 -6.87 -0.48 -2.70
N LYS A 79 -7.58 -1.46 -3.29
CA LYS A 79 -8.52 -2.31 -2.54
C LYS A 79 -7.84 -3.11 -1.43
N LYS A 80 -6.60 -3.58 -1.67
CA LYS A 80 -5.84 -4.41 -0.72
C LYS A 80 -5.21 -3.60 0.42
N PHE A 81 -4.69 -2.41 0.14
CA PHE A 81 -3.93 -1.63 1.12
C PHE A 81 -4.68 -0.42 1.67
N GLY A 82 -5.81 -0.06 1.05
CA GLY A 82 -6.69 1.03 1.46
C GLY A 82 -5.99 2.40 1.52
N ILE A 83 -6.65 3.34 2.19
CA ILE A 83 -6.18 4.72 2.38
C ILE A 83 -4.87 4.75 3.17
N LYS A 84 -4.65 3.84 4.11
CA LYS A 84 -3.43 3.80 4.92
C LYS A 84 -2.19 3.42 4.10
N GLY A 85 -2.36 2.74 2.95
CA GLY A 85 -1.30 2.43 2.01
C GLY A 85 -0.38 1.28 2.45
N PHE A 86 0.36 0.71 1.48
CA PHE A 86 1.26 -0.43 1.68
C PHE A 86 2.32 -0.20 2.76
N THR A 87 2.84 1.03 2.85
CA THR A 87 3.89 1.39 3.81
C THR A 87 3.41 1.28 5.26
N MET A 88 2.18 1.71 5.56
CA MET A 88 1.60 1.55 6.90
C MET A 88 1.32 0.08 7.21
N THR A 89 0.81 -0.69 6.25
CA THR A 89 0.54 -2.13 6.43
C THR A 89 1.83 -2.90 6.69
N THR A 90 2.88 -2.64 5.92
CA THR A 90 4.19 -3.29 6.09
C THR A 90 4.87 -2.85 7.39
N ARG A 91 4.84 -1.55 7.72
CA ARG A 91 5.34 -1.05 9.01
C ARG A 91 4.61 -1.69 10.19
N ASN A 92 3.29 -1.84 10.10
CA ASN A 92 2.50 -2.47 11.16
C ASN A 92 2.76 -3.97 11.29
N LYS A 93 3.05 -4.66 10.19
CA LYS A 93 3.46 -6.07 10.24
C LYS A 93 4.82 -6.25 10.93
N ASN A 94 5.71 -5.28 10.82
CA ASN A 94 7.07 -5.33 11.36
C ASN A 94 7.21 -4.76 12.77
N LEU A 95 6.22 -3.99 13.26
CA LEU A 95 6.21 -3.49 14.62
C LEU A 95 5.64 -4.55 15.57
N PRO A 96 6.38 -4.97 16.60
CA PRO A 96 5.83 -5.85 17.63
C PRO A 96 4.65 -5.13 18.32
N ASN A 97 3.54 -5.86 18.49
CA ASN A 97 2.33 -5.34 19.14
C ASN A 97 2.49 -5.18 20.67
N GLU A 98 3.64 -5.58 21.21
CA GLU A 98 3.95 -5.53 22.63
C GLU A 98 5.30 -4.83 22.80
N ILE A 99 5.33 -3.82 23.65
CA ILE A 99 6.59 -3.29 24.17
C ILE A 99 7.09 -4.35 25.16
N ARG A 100 8.09 -5.14 24.76
CA ARG A 100 8.83 -5.96 25.71
C ARG A 100 9.59 -5.00 26.62
N ALA A 101 8.96 -4.65 27.74
CA ALA A 101 9.69 -4.04 28.85
C ALA A 101 10.87 -4.97 29.20
N ASP A 102 11.99 -4.35 29.55
CA ASP A 102 13.21 -5.06 29.92
C ASP A 102 12.90 -6.17 30.95
N LYS A 103 13.61 -7.31 30.89
CA LYS A 103 13.32 -8.48 31.73
C LYS A 103 13.28 -8.10 33.22
N SER A 104 14.12 -7.14 33.60
CA SER A 104 14.18 -6.49 34.91
C SER A 104 12.81 -5.91 35.33
N VAL A 105 12.20 -5.10 34.49
CA VAL A 105 10.90 -4.44 34.73
C VAL A 105 9.76 -5.48 34.80
N GLN A 106 9.78 -6.50 33.92
CA GLN A 106 8.79 -7.58 33.97
C GLN A 106 8.90 -8.42 35.25
N GLN A 107 10.11 -8.69 35.73
CA GLN A 107 10.35 -9.41 36.97
C GLN A 107 9.90 -8.60 38.19
N ILE A 108 10.15 -7.28 38.21
CA ILE A 108 9.68 -6.37 39.26
C ILE A 108 8.15 -6.35 39.31
N LEU A 109 7.49 -6.23 38.15
CA LEU A 109 6.04 -6.19 38.05
C LEU A 109 5.35 -7.52 38.43
N LYS A 110 6.03 -8.66 38.24
CA LYS A 110 5.52 -10.00 38.63
C LYS A 110 5.82 -10.37 40.09
N ARG A 111 6.82 -9.76 40.73
CA ARG A 111 7.23 -10.07 42.11
C ARG A 111 6.49 -9.28 43.19
N LYS A 112 6.07 -8.05 42.89
CA LYS A 112 4.94 -7.45 43.64
C LYS A 112 3.67 -8.17 43.27
#